data_AF-A0A842EXZ9-F1
#
_entry.id   AF-A0A842EXZ9-F1
#
_cell.length_a   1.000
_cell.length_b   1.000
_cell.length_c   1.000
_cell.angle_alpha   90.00
_cell.angle_beta   90.00
_cell.angle_gamma   90.00
#
_symmetry.space_group_name_H-M   'P 1'
#
loop_
_entity.id
_entity.type
_entity.pdbx_description
1 polymer ?
#
loop_
_entity_poly.entity_id
_entity_poly.type
_entity_poly.pdbx_seq_one_letter_code
_entity_poly.pdbx_strand_id
1 'polypeptide(L)'
;MRNKKGFWFILALVIVIFVAGIVVFKLLATQENAKQIQNLDITNSKAFLYSSTTAEKFITTGSFYTISKQNKVDRALGTKGLELGRILLADTGVVINDEKYRYSVTDKAIKKTKRQTSEFTGDLVGHTNGYQVELYNSGYDGDGVYTSNLYMSKDGKELLKTLPYFIIGSGLHDGKLYVMEQDESKLALHEITLGAKFADTTLLTLPNNVEGFSLLDNFKFSGNNLYMPTRQDNTYTIMKINLATKMIEDIPFDSAKENDEAELLMAASYRDSTHLTKNSYMYLSRRGVLYTFDINAVLQNKKELVPMKASTILTDWDQDNLYVYRQDEDDSYLETYDFEAHKQIEKVKLKTSYVSGEYIYDFKMNK
;
A
#
# COMPACT_ATOMS: atom_id res chain seq x y z
N MET A 1 41.24 -44.51 30.17
CA MET A 1 40.45 -43.31 30.53
C MET A 1 40.83 -42.18 29.58
N ARG A 2 39.97 -41.84 28.60
CA ARG A 2 40.22 -40.77 27.62
C ARG A 2 40.33 -39.42 28.33
N ASN A 3 41.31 -38.63 27.90
CA ASN A 3 41.80 -37.41 28.56
C ASN A 3 40.72 -36.31 28.61
N LYS A 4 39.85 -36.35 29.64
CA LYS A 4 38.72 -35.42 29.83
C LYS A 4 39.13 -33.94 29.81
N LYS A 5 40.37 -33.63 30.21
CA LYS A 5 40.90 -32.25 30.24
C LYS A 5 41.07 -31.64 28.84
N GLY A 6 41.48 -32.43 27.84
CA GLY A 6 41.63 -31.95 26.46
C GLY A 6 40.29 -31.63 25.79
N PHE A 7 39.25 -32.40 26.11
CA PHE A 7 37.90 -32.17 25.60
C PHE A 7 37.30 -30.84 26.09
N TRP A 8 37.44 -30.53 27.39
CA TRP A 8 36.97 -29.27 27.96
C TRP A 8 37.73 -28.04 27.42
N PHE A 9 39.03 -28.19 27.12
CA PHE A 9 39.82 -27.12 26.52
C PHE A 9 39.37 -26.81 25.08
N ILE A 10 39.14 -27.84 24.27
CA ILE A 10 38.64 -27.68 22.89
C ILE A 10 37.23 -27.07 22.90
N LEU A 11 36.34 -27.53 23.78
CA LEU A 11 34.99 -26.98 23.90
C LEU A 11 35.00 -25.50 24.30
N ALA A 12 35.83 -25.11 25.26
CA ALA A 12 36.00 -23.71 25.64
C ALA A 12 36.50 -22.84 24.48
N LEU A 13 37.46 -23.35 23.69
CA LEU A 13 37.97 -22.66 22.50
C LEU A 13 36.88 -22.42 21.45
N VAL A 14 36.04 -23.44 21.18
CA VAL A 14 34.92 -23.33 20.23
C VAL A 14 33.89 -22.29 20.68
N ILE A 15 33.56 -22.27 21.98
CA ILE A 15 32.63 -21.27 22.54
C ILE A 15 33.21 -19.86 22.39
N VAL A 16 34.50 -19.66 22.68
CA VAL A 16 35.16 -18.36 22.54
C VAL A 16 35.16 -17.89 21.08
N ILE A 17 35.46 -18.77 20.13
CA ILE A 17 35.42 -18.46 18.69
C ILE A 17 33.99 -18.10 18.26
N PHE A 18 32.98 -18.86 18.71
CA PHE A 18 31.59 -18.60 18.39
C PHE A 18 31.11 -17.25 18.95
N VAL A 19 31.43 -16.95 20.21
CA VAL A 19 31.10 -15.67 20.85
C VAL A 19 31.83 -14.51 20.16
N ALA A 20 33.12 -14.66 19.85
CA ALA A 20 33.89 -13.65 19.11
C ALA A 20 33.29 -13.40 17.72
N GLY A 21 32.87 -14.46 17.02
CA GLY A 21 32.17 -14.37 15.74
C GLY A 21 30.87 -13.58 15.83
N ILE A 22 30.05 -13.82 16.87
CA ILE A 22 28.82 -13.05 17.13
C ILE A 22 29.14 -11.57 17.38
N VAL A 23 30.18 -11.27 18.15
CA VAL A 23 30.58 -9.89 18.48
C VAL A 23 31.06 -9.14 17.23
N VAL A 24 31.92 -9.75 16.42
CA VAL A 24 32.41 -9.16 15.16
C VAL A 24 31.25 -8.93 14.19
N PHE A 25 30.33 -9.91 14.07
CA PHE A 25 29.14 -9.76 13.23
C PHE A 25 28.25 -8.60 13.68
N LYS A 26 28.01 -8.45 14.99
CA LYS A 26 27.26 -7.30 15.53
C LYS A 26 27.96 -5.96 15.26
N LEU A 27 29.29 -5.89 15.38
CA LEU A 27 30.07 -4.68 15.09
C LEU A 27 29.97 -4.27 13.63
N LEU A 28 30.13 -5.22 12.70
CA LEU A 28 30.00 -4.98 11.26
C LEU A 28 28.57 -4.53 10.90
N ALA A 29 27.55 -5.22 11.41
CA ALA A 29 26.15 -4.83 11.20
C ALA A 29 25.84 -3.43 11.76
N THR A 30 26.48 -3.05 12.87
CA THR A 30 26.31 -1.69 13.45
C THR A 30 26.95 -0.63 12.55
N GLN A 31 28.13 -0.89 11.97
CA GLN A 31 28.77 0.03 11.05
C GLN A 31 28.01 0.18 9.73
N GLU A 32 27.46 -0.90 9.17
CA GLU A 32 26.62 -0.82 7.97
C GLU A 32 25.35 0.00 8.22
N ASN A 33 24.65 -0.27 9.32
CA ASN A 33 23.48 0.53 9.71
C ASN A 33 23.83 2.02 9.91
N ALA A 34 24.98 2.32 10.54
CA ALA A 34 25.43 3.70 10.73
C ALA A 34 25.72 4.42 9.40
N LYS A 35 26.35 3.74 8.45
CA LYS A 35 26.58 4.28 7.09
C LYS A 35 25.28 4.47 6.32
N GLN A 36 24.34 3.55 6.45
CA GLN A 36 23.03 3.64 5.82
C GLN A 36 22.26 4.86 6.36
N ILE A 37 22.22 5.04 7.69
CA ILE A 37 21.57 6.18 8.35
C ILE A 37 22.21 7.52 7.94
N GLN A 38 23.55 7.60 7.86
CA GLN A 38 24.23 8.84 7.45
C GLN A 38 23.84 9.35 6.06
N ASN A 39 23.33 8.48 5.19
CA ASN A 39 22.94 8.82 3.83
C ASN A 39 21.43 8.98 3.66
N LEU A 40 20.63 8.83 4.72
CA LEU A 40 19.19 9.05 4.66
C LEU A 40 18.88 10.54 4.74
N ASP A 41 18.23 11.05 3.70
CA ASP A 41 17.67 12.40 3.67
C ASP A 41 16.18 12.31 3.34
N ILE A 42 15.42 11.75 4.28
CA ILE A 42 13.98 11.53 4.15
C ILE A 42 13.27 12.88 4.06
N THR A 43 13.63 13.82 4.94
CA THR A 43 12.98 15.14 5.00
C THR A 43 13.15 15.94 3.70
N ASN A 44 14.30 15.88 3.03
CA ASN A 44 14.49 16.59 1.75
C ASN A 44 14.24 15.73 0.51
N SER A 45 13.85 14.46 0.64
CA SER A 45 13.42 13.65 -0.50
C SER A 45 12.20 14.29 -1.16
N LYS A 46 12.12 14.25 -2.50
CA LYS A 46 10.96 14.69 -3.29
C LYS A 46 9.83 13.67 -3.21
N ALA A 47 10.17 12.37 -3.20
CA ALA A 47 9.20 11.29 -3.18
C ALA A 47 9.82 9.97 -2.70
N PHE A 48 8.96 8.96 -2.56
CA PHE A 48 9.31 7.63 -2.07
C PHE A 48 8.67 6.54 -2.92
N LEU A 49 9.36 5.40 -3.03
CA LEU A 49 8.86 4.20 -3.71
C LEU A 49 9.04 2.99 -2.81
N TYR A 50 8.09 2.05 -2.90
CA TYR A 50 8.19 0.75 -2.27
C TYR A 50 8.09 -0.34 -3.33
N SER A 51 9.04 -1.27 -3.31
CA SER A 51 9.02 -2.46 -4.15
C SER A 51 9.10 -3.73 -3.33
N SER A 52 8.51 -4.79 -3.86
CA SER A 52 8.60 -6.13 -3.33
C SER A 52 8.46 -7.17 -4.44
N THR A 53 8.91 -8.38 -4.18
CA THR A 53 8.44 -9.55 -4.91
C THR A 53 6.99 -9.88 -4.55
N THR A 54 6.33 -10.68 -5.39
CA THR A 54 5.01 -11.26 -5.09
C THR A 54 5.11 -12.28 -3.95
N ALA A 55 4.00 -12.49 -3.24
CA ALA A 55 3.91 -13.45 -2.13
C ALA A 55 4.02 -14.91 -2.59
N GLU A 56 3.85 -15.18 -3.90
CA GLU A 56 4.02 -16.50 -4.50
C GLU A 56 5.49 -16.99 -4.50
N LYS A 57 6.46 -16.09 -4.31
CA LYS A 57 7.87 -16.49 -4.26
C LYS A 57 8.22 -17.09 -2.91
N PHE A 58 8.91 -18.24 -2.94
CA PHE A 58 9.41 -18.93 -1.75
C PHE A 58 10.35 -18.07 -0.88
N ILE A 59 11.09 -17.13 -1.49
CA ILE A 59 11.92 -16.14 -0.80
C ILE A 59 11.49 -14.77 -1.28
N THR A 60 10.95 -13.98 -0.35
CA THR A 60 10.52 -12.62 -0.60
C THR A 60 11.66 -11.62 -0.35
N THR A 61 11.73 -10.59 -1.19
CA THR A 61 12.61 -9.42 -1.00
C THR A 61 11.84 -8.15 -1.27
N GLY A 62 12.25 -7.06 -0.64
CA GLY A 62 11.72 -5.75 -0.94
C GLY A 62 12.71 -4.65 -0.69
N SER A 63 12.33 -3.46 -1.15
CA SER A 63 13.17 -2.28 -1.08
C SER A 63 12.34 -1.02 -0.94
N PHE A 64 12.87 -0.10 -0.17
CA PHE A 64 12.36 1.25 -0.05
C PHE A 64 13.35 2.22 -0.65
N TYR A 65 12.86 3.11 -1.51
CA TYR A 65 13.66 4.07 -2.24
C TYR A 65 13.23 5.49 -1.91
N THR A 66 14.21 6.37 -1.99
CA THR A 66 14.04 7.82 -1.95
C THR A 66 14.32 8.39 -3.32
N ILE A 67 13.55 9.40 -3.70
CA ILE A 67 13.81 10.22 -4.89
C ILE A 67 14.28 11.59 -4.40
N SER A 68 15.53 11.95 -4.66
CA SER A 68 16.08 13.25 -4.22
C SER A 68 15.54 14.42 -5.05
N LYS A 69 15.77 15.65 -4.58
CA LYS A 69 15.46 16.88 -5.36
C LYS A 69 16.22 16.98 -6.68
N GLN A 70 17.33 16.25 -6.82
CA GLN A 70 18.10 16.12 -8.07
C GLN A 70 17.62 14.95 -8.93
N ASN A 71 16.46 14.37 -8.59
CA ASN A 71 15.77 13.29 -9.31
C ASN A 71 16.59 11.99 -9.38
N LYS A 72 17.44 11.77 -8.37
CA LYS A 72 18.18 10.51 -8.21
C LYS A 72 17.35 9.56 -7.37
N VAL A 73 17.24 8.31 -7.80
CA VAL A 73 16.57 7.25 -7.05
C VAL A 73 17.62 6.44 -6.31
N ASP A 74 17.56 6.44 -4.99
CA ASP A 74 18.50 5.73 -4.13
C ASP A 74 17.77 4.76 -3.22
N ARG A 75 18.30 3.53 -3.12
CA ARG A 75 17.79 2.52 -2.19
C ARG A 75 18.12 2.95 -0.76
N ALA A 76 17.10 3.36 -0.03
CA ALA A 76 17.21 3.77 1.35
C ALA A 76 17.22 2.59 2.31
N LEU A 77 16.46 1.52 2.02
CA LEU A 77 16.39 0.33 2.88
C LEU A 77 16.03 -0.93 2.09
N GLY A 78 16.71 -2.04 2.39
CA GLY A 78 16.30 -3.39 1.99
C GLY A 78 15.44 -4.06 3.04
N THR A 79 14.40 -4.77 2.61
CA THR A 79 13.44 -5.46 3.48
C THR A 79 13.20 -6.89 2.98
N LYS A 80 12.38 -7.66 3.71
CA LYS A 80 11.90 -8.96 3.23
C LYS A 80 10.77 -8.86 2.21
N GLY A 81 10.28 -7.67 1.88
CA GLY A 81 9.14 -7.50 1.00
C GLY A 81 7.80 -7.84 1.65
N LEU A 82 6.76 -7.28 1.08
CA LEU A 82 5.34 -7.46 1.36
C LEU A 82 4.62 -7.12 0.05
N GLU A 83 3.87 -8.05 -0.51
CA GLU A 83 3.10 -7.78 -1.72
C GLU A 83 2.06 -6.69 -1.43
N LEU A 84 1.88 -5.74 -2.35
CA LEU A 84 1.03 -4.55 -2.13
C LEU A 84 1.39 -3.77 -0.84
N GLY A 85 2.64 -3.82 -0.40
CA GLY A 85 3.11 -3.05 0.75
C GLY A 85 2.95 -1.55 0.54
N ARG A 86 2.56 -0.85 1.61
CA ARG A 86 2.21 0.57 1.57
C ARG A 86 3.22 1.46 2.31
N ILE A 87 3.34 2.71 1.85
CA ILE A 87 4.10 3.78 2.49
C ILE A 87 3.13 4.68 3.24
N LEU A 88 3.40 4.89 4.53
CA LEU A 88 2.72 5.89 5.34
C LEU A 88 3.66 7.05 5.61
N LEU A 89 3.28 8.25 5.17
CA LEU A 89 3.99 9.47 5.52
C LEU A 89 3.68 9.84 6.98
N ALA A 90 4.71 10.31 7.69
CA ALA A 90 4.62 10.82 9.05
C ALA A 90 5.39 12.15 9.15
N ASP A 91 5.10 12.97 10.16
CA ASP A 91 5.63 14.34 10.28
C ASP A 91 7.16 14.48 10.13
N THR A 92 7.90 13.46 10.55
CA THR A 92 9.38 13.47 10.53
C THR A 92 9.98 12.29 9.77
N GLY A 93 9.21 11.61 8.92
CA GLY A 93 9.71 10.46 8.18
C GLY A 93 8.63 9.62 7.53
N VAL A 94 8.93 8.34 7.36
CA VAL A 94 8.01 7.38 6.74
C VAL A 94 7.91 6.10 7.54
N VAL A 95 6.78 5.43 7.41
CA VAL A 95 6.60 4.06 7.87
C VAL A 95 6.39 3.16 6.67
N ILE A 96 7.14 2.06 6.63
CA ILE A 96 7.00 1.00 5.64
C ILE A 96 6.91 -0.35 6.34
N ASN A 97 6.29 -1.30 5.67
CA ASN A 97 6.08 -2.65 6.19
C ASN A 97 6.72 -3.70 5.26
N ASP A 98 7.29 -4.74 5.84
CA ASP A 98 7.59 -5.99 5.13
C ASP A 98 6.70 -7.12 5.67
N GLU A 99 7.00 -8.39 5.38
CA GLU A 99 6.25 -9.54 5.89
C GLU A 99 6.08 -9.52 7.43
N LYS A 100 7.11 -9.14 8.20
CA LYS A 100 7.14 -9.36 9.67
C LYS A 100 7.45 -8.13 10.51
N TYR A 101 7.92 -7.07 9.89
CA TYR A 101 8.42 -5.89 10.56
C TYR A 101 7.79 -4.61 10.01
N ARG A 102 7.60 -3.67 10.92
CA ARG A 102 7.37 -2.26 10.65
C ARG A 102 8.68 -1.52 10.77
N TYR A 103 8.99 -0.66 9.81
CA TYR A 103 10.15 0.21 9.84
C TYR A 103 9.70 1.66 9.89
N SER A 104 10.07 2.37 10.96
CA SER A 104 9.97 3.83 11.01
C SER A 104 11.31 4.40 10.58
N VAL A 105 11.34 5.06 9.42
CA VAL A 105 12.55 5.59 8.78
C VAL A 105 12.52 7.10 8.89
N THR A 106 13.56 7.67 9.49
CA THR A 106 13.78 9.11 9.66
C THR A 106 15.21 9.45 9.25
N ASP A 107 15.55 10.73 9.13
CA ASP A 107 16.92 11.18 8.87
C ASP A 107 17.94 10.70 9.93
N LYS A 108 17.46 10.38 11.15
CA LYS A 108 18.32 10.07 12.30
C LYS A 108 18.42 8.57 12.58
N ALA A 109 17.41 7.79 12.21
CA ALA A 109 17.31 6.40 12.60
C ALA A 109 16.32 5.60 11.75
N ILE A 110 16.61 4.31 11.64
CA ILE A 110 15.68 3.28 11.19
C ILE A 110 15.28 2.46 12.41
N LYS A 111 14.03 2.62 12.88
CA LYS A 111 13.49 1.80 13.97
C LYS A 111 12.72 0.62 13.40
N LYS A 112 13.22 -0.59 13.66
CA LYS A 112 12.59 -1.85 13.26
C LYS A 112 11.77 -2.41 14.43
N THR A 113 10.47 -2.60 14.22
CA THR A 113 9.54 -3.17 15.21
C THR A 113 8.96 -4.46 14.65
N LYS A 114 9.03 -5.54 15.42
CA LYS A 114 8.51 -6.85 15.03
C LYS A 114 7.02 -6.93 15.31
N ARG A 115 6.21 -7.35 14.33
CA ARG A 115 4.79 -7.66 14.51
C ARG A 115 4.58 -9.05 15.13
N GLN A 116 3.37 -9.28 15.61
CA GLN A 116 2.97 -10.55 16.23
C GLN A 116 2.92 -11.68 15.21
N THR A 117 2.37 -11.42 14.02
CA THR A 117 2.28 -12.38 12.91
C THR A 117 3.09 -11.93 11.70
N SER A 118 3.31 -12.87 10.78
CA SER A 118 3.79 -12.58 9.42
C SER A 118 2.57 -12.26 8.55
N GLU A 119 2.72 -11.33 7.63
CA GLU A 119 1.68 -10.84 6.72
C GLU A 119 2.13 -11.04 5.26
N PHE A 120 1.18 -11.29 4.35
CA PHE A 120 1.50 -11.60 2.94
C PHE A 120 1.20 -10.45 2.00
N THR A 121 0.02 -9.82 2.15
CA THR A 121 -0.42 -8.75 1.26
C THR A 121 -0.92 -7.55 2.07
N GLY A 122 -0.42 -6.36 1.75
CA GLY A 122 -0.90 -5.11 2.33
C GLY A 122 -2.20 -4.62 1.69
N ASP A 123 -3.03 -3.90 2.45
CA ASP A 123 -4.21 -3.24 1.91
C ASP A 123 -4.25 -1.74 2.27
N LEU A 124 -4.21 -1.45 3.57
CA LEU A 124 -4.32 -0.08 4.09
C LEU A 124 -3.27 0.19 5.17
N VAL A 125 -2.69 1.39 5.09
CA VAL A 125 -1.96 2.03 6.19
C VAL A 125 -2.48 3.45 6.35
N GLY A 126 -2.68 3.90 7.58
CA GLY A 126 -3.23 5.23 7.81
C GLY A 126 -3.27 5.63 9.28
N HIS A 127 -3.86 6.80 9.53
CA HIS A 127 -4.10 7.29 10.87
C HIS A 127 -5.56 7.64 11.07
N THR A 128 -6.11 7.30 12.24
CA THR A 128 -7.44 7.74 12.65
C THR A 128 -7.55 7.72 14.17
N ASN A 129 -8.24 8.70 14.76
CA ASN A 129 -8.43 8.82 16.23
C ASN A 129 -7.13 8.66 17.07
N GLY A 130 -5.98 9.08 16.52
CA GLY A 130 -4.67 8.96 17.16
C GLY A 130 -4.09 7.54 17.17
N TYR A 131 -4.66 6.61 16.41
CA TYR A 131 -4.08 5.30 16.11
C TYR A 131 -3.45 5.31 14.72
N GLN A 132 -2.27 4.73 14.60
CA GLN A 132 -1.78 4.20 13.32
C GLN A 132 -2.50 2.86 13.08
N VAL A 133 -3.09 2.71 11.89
CA VAL A 133 -3.85 1.53 11.48
C VAL A 133 -3.14 0.86 10.32
N GLU A 134 -3.00 -0.46 10.37
CA GLU A 134 -2.46 -1.28 9.29
C GLU A 134 -3.35 -2.50 9.08
N LEU A 135 -3.72 -2.75 7.83
CA LEU A 135 -4.59 -3.84 7.44
C LEU A 135 -3.90 -4.72 6.41
N TYR A 136 -3.96 -6.02 6.64
CA TYR A 136 -3.31 -7.03 5.82
C TYR A 136 -4.25 -8.19 5.53
N ASN A 137 -4.09 -8.77 4.35
CA ASN A 137 -4.58 -10.09 4.01
C ASN A 137 -3.49 -11.11 4.40
N SER A 138 -3.82 -12.00 5.34
CA SER A 138 -2.85 -12.78 6.13
C SER A 138 -2.85 -14.28 5.81
N GLY A 139 -3.67 -14.71 4.85
CA GLY A 139 -3.73 -16.10 4.39
C GLY A 139 -4.57 -17.00 5.30
N TYR A 140 -4.48 -18.31 5.05
CA TYR A 140 -5.27 -19.32 5.76
C TYR A 140 -4.65 -19.69 7.10
N ASP A 141 -5.49 -19.81 8.13
CA ASP A 141 -5.11 -20.34 9.43
C ASP A 141 -5.01 -21.88 9.42
N GLY A 142 -4.71 -22.47 10.60
CA GLY A 142 -4.55 -23.91 10.75
C GLY A 142 -5.85 -24.72 10.51
N ASP A 143 -7.01 -24.06 10.57
CA ASP A 143 -8.32 -24.66 10.34
C ASP A 143 -8.82 -24.43 8.90
N GLY A 144 -8.00 -23.77 8.07
CA GLY A 144 -8.31 -23.48 6.67
C GLY A 144 -9.23 -22.27 6.48
N VAL A 145 -9.41 -21.43 7.51
CA VAL A 145 -10.17 -20.17 7.39
C VAL A 145 -9.23 -19.08 6.91
N TYR A 146 -9.63 -18.33 5.89
CA TYR A 146 -8.85 -17.16 5.46
C TYR A 146 -8.92 -16.06 6.53
N THR A 147 -7.78 -15.46 6.84
CA THR A 147 -7.66 -14.42 7.86
C THR A 147 -7.05 -13.15 7.31
N SER A 148 -7.52 -12.03 7.85
CA SER A 148 -6.93 -10.70 7.67
C SER A 148 -6.57 -10.12 9.03
N ASN A 149 -5.40 -9.50 9.14
CA ASN A 149 -4.95 -8.92 10.40
C ASN A 149 -5.03 -7.40 10.37
N LEU A 150 -5.68 -6.85 11.38
CA LEU A 150 -5.78 -5.42 11.67
C LEU A 150 -4.91 -5.09 12.88
N TYR A 151 -3.93 -4.23 12.65
CA TYR A 151 -3.09 -3.67 13.69
C TYR A 151 -3.48 -2.24 13.98
N MET A 152 -3.63 -1.92 15.27
CA MET A 152 -3.81 -0.57 15.77
C MET A 152 -2.67 -0.24 16.72
N SER A 153 -1.90 0.79 16.41
CA SER A 153 -0.75 1.20 17.22
C SER A 153 -0.92 2.62 17.75
N LYS A 154 -0.69 2.80 19.05
CA LYS A 154 -0.70 4.12 19.72
C LYS A 154 0.27 4.11 20.88
N ASP A 155 1.09 5.15 20.99
CA ASP A 155 2.08 5.33 22.08
C ASP A 155 2.99 4.10 22.29
N GLY A 156 3.38 3.44 21.19
CA GLY A 156 4.22 2.25 21.20
C GLY A 156 3.53 0.96 21.65
N LYS A 157 2.23 1.00 21.96
CA LYS A 157 1.41 -0.19 22.21
C LYS A 157 0.71 -0.60 20.92
N GLU A 158 0.75 -1.88 20.63
CA GLU A 158 0.10 -2.48 19.46
C GLU A 158 -1.03 -3.39 19.92
N LEU A 159 -2.19 -3.23 19.30
CA LEU A 159 -3.33 -4.13 19.40
C LEU A 159 -3.48 -4.84 18.06
N LEU A 160 -3.60 -6.16 18.11
CA LEU A 160 -3.90 -6.99 16.95
C LEU A 160 -5.34 -7.48 17.05
N LYS A 161 -6.06 -7.42 15.94
CA LYS A 161 -7.32 -8.11 15.74
C LYS A 161 -7.27 -8.91 14.44
N THR A 162 -7.61 -10.18 14.52
CA THR A 162 -7.80 -11.05 13.35
C THR A 162 -9.27 -11.03 12.92
N LEU A 163 -9.48 -10.83 11.63
CA LEU A 163 -10.77 -10.82 10.93
C LEU A 163 -10.86 -12.11 10.10
N PRO A 164 -11.92 -12.92 10.25
CA PRO A 164 -12.00 -14.26 9.66
C PRO A 164 -12.51 -14.22 8.20
N TYR A 165 -11.96 -13.33 7.38
CA TYR A 165 -12.35 -13.16 5.98
C TYR A 165 -11.28 -12.46 5.14
N PHE A 166 -11.36 -12.66 3.82
CA PHE A 166 -10.53 -11.97 2.82
C PHE A 166 -11.09 -10.59 2.50
N ILE A 167 -10.21 -9.59 2.37
CA ILE A 167 -10.59 -8.19 2.15
C ILE A 167 -10.13 -7.75 0.76
N ILE A 168 -11.03 -7.20 -0.05
CA ILE A 168 -10.68 -6.68 -1.38
C ILE A 168 -10.46 -5.17 -1.43
N GLY A 169 -10.94 -4.45 -0.42
CA GLY A 169 -10.60 -3.06 -0.23
C GLY A 169 -11.16 -2.48 1.06
N SER A 170 -10.72 -1.28 1.37
CA SER A 170 -10.99 -0.65 2.65
C SER A 170 -10.94 0.87 2.60
N GLY A 171 -11.34 1.50 3.71
CA GLY A 171 -11.16 2.93 3.91
C GLY A 171 -11.47 3.37 5.34
N LEU A 172 -10.81 4.44 5.78
CA LEU A 172 -11.01 5.04 7.09
C LEU A 172 -11.94 6.25 7.00
N HIS A 173 -12.95 6.30 7.86
CA HIS A 173 -13.90 7.42 7.91
C HIS A 173 -14.48 7.57 9.32
N ASP A 174 -14.52 8.80 9.83
CA ASP A 174 -15.10 9.17 11.13
C ASP A 174 -14.70 8.24 12.30
N GLY A 175 -13.41 7.90 12.35
CA GLY A 175 -12.88 7.06 13.43
C GLY A 175 -13.12 5.56 13.29
N LYS A 176 -13.73 5.13 12.19
CA LYS A 176 -14.04 3.75 11.87
C LYS A 176 -13.25 3.27 10.66
N LEU A 177 -13.13 1.96 10.55
CA LEU A 177 -12.62 1.26 9.38
C LEU A 177 -13.79 0.60 8.66
N TYR A 178 -13.89 0.81 7.36
CA TYR A 178 -14.80 0.08 6.49
C TYR A 178 -13.99 -0.88 5.64
N VAL A 179 -14.46 -2.12 5.48
CA VAL A 179 -13.80 -3.15 4.65
C VAL A 179 -14.83 -3.90 3.82
N MET A 180 -14.46 -4.29 2.59
CA MET A 180 -15.26 -5.19 1.77
C MET A 180 -14.71 -6.61 1.90
N GLU A 181 -15.47 -7.47 2.56
CA GLU A 181 -15.28 -8.91 2.54
C GLU A 181 -15.69 -9.47 1.17
N GLN A 182 -14.90 -10.41 0.66
CA GLN A 182 -15.28 -11.27 -0.45
C GLN A 182 -15.09 -12.74 -0.08
N ASP A 183 -16.14 -13.54 -0.24
CA ASP A 183 -16.05 -15.00 -0.32
C ASP A 183 -16.59 -15.50 -1.68
N GLU A 184 -16.75 -16.81 -1.86
CA GLU A 184 -17.22 -17.40 -3.11
C GLU A 184 -18.65 -16.99 -3.52
N SER A 185 -19.45 -16.52 -2.55
CA SER A 185 -20.90 -16.32 -2.69
C SER A 185 -21.37 -14.91 -2.35
N LYS A 186 -20.58 -14.12 -1.62
CA LYS A 186 -21.01 -12.82 -1.11
C LYS A 186 -19.91 -11.76 -1.19
N LEU A 187 -20.39 -10.53 -1.31
CA LEU A 187 -19.63 -9.30 -1.07
C LEU A 187 -20.29 -8.57 0.10
N ALA A 188 -19.57 -8.42 1.22
CA ALA A 188 -20.13 -7.83 2.42
C ALA A 188 -19.34 -6.60 2.85
N LEU A 189 -20.03 -5.48 3.06
CA LEU A 189 -19.42 -4.26 3.60
C LEU A 189 -19.52 -4.32 5.12
N HIS A 190 -18.36 -4.28 5.78
CA HIS A 190 -18.25 -4.26 7.23
C HIS A 190 -17.93 -2.84 7.72
N GLU A 191 -18.50 -2.50 8.86
CA GLU A 191 -18.12 -1.35 9.66
C GLU A 191 -17.41 -1.83 10.93
N ILE A 192 -16.19 -1.35 11.13
CA ILE A 192 -15.33 -1.73 12.24
C ILE A 192 -15.05 -0.51 13.12
N THR A 193 -15.54 -0.55 14.35
CA THR A 193 -15.21 0.45 15.38
C THR A 193 -13.83 0.17 15.95
N LEU A 194 -12.94 1.16 15.85
CA LEU A 194 -11.55 1.05 16.28
C LEU A 194 -11.38 1.50 17.74
N GLY A 195 -10.47 0.86 18.46
CA GLY A 195 -10.12 1.18 19.85
C GLY A 195 -10.35 0.03 20.83
N ALA A 196 -10.47 0.36 22.12
CA ALA A 196 -10.58 -0.65 23.19
C ALA A 196 -11.86 -1.49 23.11
N LYS A 197 -12.96 -0.90 22.63
CA LYS A 197 -14.22 -1.60 22.33
C LYS A 197 -14.28 -1.90 20.84
N PHE A 198 -13.44 -2.83 20.40
CA PHE A 198 -13.47 -3.33 19.04
C PHE A 198 -14.84 -3.97 18.74
N ALA A 199 -15.49 -3.54 17.66
CA ALA A 199 -16.72 -4.13 17.17
C ALA A 199 -16.66 -4.19 15.65
N ASP A 200 -16.95 -5.36 15.10
CA ASP A 200 -17.07 -5.63 13.67
C ASP A 200 -18.53 -5.95 13.40
N THR A 201 -19.15 -5.23 12.47
CA THR A 201 -20.56 -5.41 12.10
C THR A 201 -20.70 -5.36 10.60
N THR A 202 -21.31 -6.41 10.02
CA THR A 202 -21.75 -6.36 8.62
C THR A 202 -22.81 -5.28 8.47
N LEU A 203 -22.47 -4.22 7.74
CA LEU A 203 -23.36 -3.09 7.51
C LEU A 203 -24.44 -3.45 6.50
N LEU A 204 -24.02 -4.08 5.40
CA LEU A 204 -24.85 -4.58 4.30
C LEU A 204 -24.09 -5.63 3.47
N THR A 205 -24.83 -6.39 2.67
CA THR A 205 -24.31 -7.28 1.63
C THR A 205 -24.66 -6.68 0.28
N LEU A 206 -23.70 -6.60 -0.63
CA LEU A 206 -23.95 -6.10 -1.98
C LEU A 206 -24.82 -7.10 -2.76
N PRO A 207 -25.72 -6.63 -3.63
CA PRO A 207 -26.55 -7.50 -4.47
C PRO A 207 -25.77 -8.08 -5.66
N ASN A 208 -24.53 -7.65 -5.87
CA ASN A 208 -23.69 -8.03 -7.01
C ASN A 208 -23.24 -9.50 -6.92
N ASN A 209 -23.04 -10.12 -8.09
CA ASN A 209 -22.43 -11.43 -8.18
C ASN A 209 -20.94 -11.32 -7.89
N VAL A 210 -20.39 -12.25 -7.10
CA VAL A 210 -18.94 -12.32 -6.86
C VAL A 210 -18.19 -12.56 -8.16
N GLU A 211 -18.70 -13.45 -9.00
CA GLU A 211 -18.12 -13.71 -10.32
C GLU A 211 -18.21 -12.46 -11.20
N GLY A 212 -17.09 -12.08 -11.81
CA GLY A 212 -17.00 -10.89 -12.65
C GLY A 212 -16.93 -9.57 -11.90
N PHE A 213 -17.02 -9.57 -10.56
CA PHE A 213 -16.85 -8.36 -9.76
C PHE A 213 -15.37 -8.03 -9.54
N SER A 214 -15.03 -6.76 -9.62
CA SER A 214 -13.72 -6.26 -9.20
C SER A 214 -13.85 -4.88 -8.59
N LEU A 215 -13.25 -4.72 -7.42
CA LEU A 215 -13.01 -3.40 -6.83
C LEU A 215 -11.75 -2.81 -7.47
N LEU A 216 -11.86 -1.60 -8.01
CA LEU A 216 -10.76 -0.97 -8.76
C LEU A 216 -9.86 -0.11 -7.87
N ASP A 217 -10.36 0.40 -6.73
CA ASP A 217 -9.55 1.13 -5.74
C ASP A 217 -10.23 1.14 -4.36
N ASN A 218 -9.49 1.56 -3.34
CA ASN A 218 -9.98 1.74 -1.97
C ASN A 218 -10.99 2.89 -1.85
N PHE A 219 -11.77 2.87 -0.77
CA PHE A 219 -12.94 3.73 -0.60
C PHE A 219 -12.58 5.20 -0.40
N LYS A 220 -13.43 6.09 -0.95
CA LYS A 220 -13.44 7.52 -0.62
C LYS A 220 -14.76 7.91 0.04
N PHE A 221 -14.75 8.95 0.86
CA PHE A 221 -15.89 9.33 1.69
C PHE A 221 -16.22 10.82 1.59
N SER A 222 -17.48 11.14 1.37
CA SER A 222 -18.01 12.51 1.45
C SER A 222 -19.29 12.53 2.29
N GLY A 223 -19.20 13.08 3.50
CA GLY A 223 -20.27 12.95 4.49
C GLY A 223 -20.64 11.48 4.69
N ASN A 224 -21.92 11.15 4.64
CA ASN A 224 -22.40 9.76 4.79
C ASN A 224 -22.26 8.90 3.52
N ASN A 225 -21.61 9.37 2.45
CA ASN A 225 -21.49 8.60 1.22
C ASN A 225 -20.09 7.99 1.12
N LEU A 226 -20.06 6.69 0.86
CA LEU A 226 -18.89 5.93 0.44
C LEU A 226 -18.93 5.80 -1.09
N TYR A 227 -17.82 6.08 -1.75
CA TYR A 227 -17.62 5.94 -3.19
C TYR A 227 -16.55 4.89 -3.45
N MET A 228 -16.80 4.02 -4.42
CA MET A 228 -15.81 3.08 -4.90
C MET A 228 -15.98 2.83 -6.41
N PRO A 229 -14.88 2.80 -7.19
CA PRO A 229 -14.94 2.39 -8.57
C PRO A 229 -14.97 0.86 -8.63
N THR A 230 -15.94 0.30 -9.33
CA THR A 230 -16.12 -1.13 -9.46
C THR A 230 -16.28 -1.52 -10.92
N ARG A 231 -16.07 -2.80 -11.18
CA ARG A 231 -16.35 -3.44 -12.46
C ARG A 231 -17.23 -4.66 -12.18
N GLN A 232 -18.28 -4.81 -12.98
CA GLN A 232 -19.05 -6.04 -13.08
C GLN A 232 -19.00 -6.48 -14.55
N ASP A 233 -18.40 -7.64 -14.81
CA ASP A 233 -18.14 -8.16 -16.14
C ASP A 233 -17.34 -7.16 -17.00
N ASN A 234 -17.97 -6.45 -17.93
CA ASN A 234 -17.33 -5.43 -18.75
C ASN A 234 -17.87 -4.02 -18.50
N THR A 235 -18.70 -3.84 -17.48
CA THR A 235 -19.30 -2.54 -17.13
C THR A 235 -18.56 -1.94 -15.94
N TYR A 236 -18.15 -0.68 -16.08
CA TYR A 236 -17.45 0.09 -15.05
C TYR A 236 -18.43 1.07 -14.42
N THR A 237 -18.52 1.02 -13.10
CA THR A 237 -19.44 1.86 -12.33
C THR A 237 -18.73 2.58 -11.19
N ILE A 238 -19.28 3.74 -10.81
CA ILE A 238 -19.05 4.28 -9.48
C ILE A 238 -20.18 3.75 -8.61
N MET A 239 -19.86 2.83 -7.70
CA MET A 239 -20.77 2.40 -6.67
C MET A 239 -20.75 3.43 -5.54
N LYS A 240 -21.92 4.00 -5.26
CA LYS A 240 -22.13 4.97 -4.19
C LYS A 240 -23.04 4.34 -3.14
N ILE A 241 -22.59 4.33 -1.89
CA ILE A 241 -23.33 3.77 -0.76
C ILE A 241 -23.57 4.88 0.25
N ASN A 242 -24.83 5.15 0.58
CA ASN A 242 -25.16 6.00 1.72
C ASN A 242 -25.10 5.17 3.01
N LEU A 243 -24.12 5.44 3.87
CA LEU A 243 -23.86 4.70 5.10
C LEU A 243 -25.00 4.80 6.13
N ALA A 244 -25.80 5.88 6.10
CA ALA A 244 -26.92 6.06 7.03
C ALA A 244 -28.18 5.32 6.59
N THR A 245 -28.54 5.39 5.30
CA THR A 245 -29.75 4.75 4.77
C THR A 245 -29.49 3.36 4.19
N LYS A 246 -28.22 2.99 4.00
CA LYS A 246 -27.75 1.76 3.36
C LYS A 246 -28.21 1.61 1.91
N MET A 247 -28.61 2.71 1.26
CA MET A 247 -28.96 2.70 -0.16
C MET A 247 -27.69 2.59 -1.00
N ILE A 248 -27.76 1.74 -2.03
CA ILE A 248 -26.69 1.47 -2.99
C ILE A 248 -27.15 2.02 -4.35
N GLU A 249 -26.29 2.80 -4.98
CA GLU A 249 -26.46 3.30 -6.34
C GLU A 249 -25.26 2.85 -7.16
N ASP A 250 -25.50 2.02 -8.19
CA ASP A 250 -24.49 1.67 -9.18
C ASP A 250 -24.65 2.61 -10.38
N ILE A 251 -23.64 3.46 -10.61
CA ILE A 251 -23.69 4.49 -11.64
C ILE A 251 -22.69 4.14 -12.74
N PRO A 252 -23.15 3.57 -13.88
CA PRO A 252 -22.27 3.23 -14.98
C PRO A 252 -21.64 4.45 -15.61
N PHE A 253 -20.36 4.36 -15.95
CA PHE A 253 -19.62 5.44 -16.60
C PHE A 253 -18.82 4.99 -17.83
N ASP A 254 -18.52 3.69 -17.95
CA ASP A 254 -17.87 3.13 -19.12
C ASP A 254 -18.14 1.63 -19.28
N SER A 255 -17.80 1.10 -20.46
CA SER A 255 -17.87 -0.34 -20.73
C SER A 255 -16.84 -0.78 -21.76
N ALA A 256 -16.19 -1.91 -21.52
CA ALA A 256 -15.29 -2.54 -22.48
C ALA A 256 -16.07 -3.43 -23.46
N LYS A 257 -15.70 -3.40 -24.74
CA LYS A 257 -16.27 -4.32 -25.74
C LYS A 257 -15.53 -5.66 -25.78
N GLU A 258 -14.24 -5.62 -25.50
CA GLU A 258 -13.32 -6.75 -25.57
C GLU A 258 -12.44 -6.80 -24.32
N ASN A 259 -11.88 -7.97 -24.01
CA ASN A 259 -11.11 -8.17 -22.78
C ASN A 259 -9.84 -7.29 -22.72
N ASP A 260 -9.17 -7.08 -23.85
CA ASP A 260 -7.97 -6.24 -23.90
C ASP A 260 -8.28 -4.77 -23.57
N GLU A 261 -9.47 -4.28 -23.95
CA GLU A 261 -9.93 -2.94 -23.57
C GLU A 261 -10.26 -2.88 -22.08
N ALA A 262 -10.80 -3.96 -21.51
CA ALA A 262 -11.15 -4.01 -20.11
C ALA A 262 -9.92 -3.82 -19.19
N GLU A 263 -8.79 -4.44 -19.53
CA GLU A 263 -7.53 -4.26 -18.80
C GLU A 263 -7.03 -2.80 -18.80
N LEU A 264 -7.31 -2.05 -19.87
CA LEU A 264 -6.94 -0.63 -19.99
C LEU A 264 -7.87 0.30 -19.20
N LEU A 265 -9.07 -0.16 -18.87
CA LEU A 265 -10.05 0.59 -18.07
C LEU A 265 -9.94 0.30 -16.56
N MET A 266 -9.14 -0.70 -16.16
CA MET A 266 -8.76 -0.94 -14.75
C MET A 266 -8.01 0.26 -14.17
N ALA A 267 -7.82 0.27 -12.85
CA ALA A 267 -7.14 1.36 -12.15
C ALA A 267 -5.70 1.55 -12.62
N ALA A 268 -5.24 2.80 -12.66
CA ALA A 268 -3.88 3.13 -13.07
C ALA A 268 -2.81 2.52 -12.17
N SER A 269 -3.14 2.39 -10.89
CA SER A 269 -2.30 1.86 -9.82
C SER A 269 -3.14 0.91 -8.96
N TYR A 270 -2.50 -0.07 -8.32
CA TYR A 270 -3.19 -1.02 -7.44
C TYR A 270 -4.01 -0.34 -6.34
N ARG A 271 -3.54 0.82 -5.88
CA ARG A 271 -4.20 1.69 -4.91
C ARG A 271 -3.95 3.15 -5.28
N ASP A 272 -4.81 4.02 -4.78
CA ASP A 272 -4.73 5.48 -4.93
C ASP A 272 -5.00 5.98 -6.35
N SER A 273 -5.66 5.22 -7.22
CA SER A 273 -6.12 5.71 -8.54
C SER A 273 -7.31 6.66 -8.46
N THR A 274 -7.88 6.85 -7.28
CA THR A 274 -9.02 7.72 -7.02
C THR A 274 -8.66 8.88 -6.11
N HIS A 275 -9.33 10.00 -6.35
CA HIS A 275 -9.23 11.19 -5.52
C HIS A 275 -10.61 11.80 -5.29
N LEU A 276 -10.77 12.47 -4.15
CA LEU A 276 -12.01 13.12 -3.78
C LEU A 276 -11.69 14.52 -3.25
N THR A 277 -12.22 15.51 -3.94
CA THR A 277 -12.24 16.90 -3.46
C THR A 277 -13.59 17.19 -2.81
N LYS A 278 -13.79 18.43 -2.33
CA LYS A 278 -15.08 18.86 -1.81
C LYS A 278 -16.23 18.72 -2.84
N ASN A 279 -15.92 18.88 -4.13
CA ASN A 279 -16.92 19.00 -5.18
C ASN A 279 -16.92 17.83 -6.17
N SER A 280 -15.80 17.10 -6.26
CA SER A 280 -15.55 16.17 -7.36
C SER A 280 -14.97 14.86 -6.84
N TYR A 281 -15.41 13.76 -7.44
CA TYR A 281 -14.78 12.46 -7.32
C TYR A 281 -14.06 12.13 -8.63
N MET A 282 -12.88 11.54 -8.55
CA MET A 282 -12.01 11.31 -9.71
C MET A 282 -11.50 9.88 -9.73
N TYR A 283 -11.37 9.31 -10.92
CA TYR A 283 -10.81 7.99 -11.16
C TYR A 283 -9.88 8.04 -12.36
N LEU A 284 -8.63 7.61 -12.18
CA LEU A 284 -7.64 7.47 -13.26
C LEU A 284 -7.53 6.01 -13.67
N SER A 285 -7.81 5.72 -14.94
CA SER A 285 -7.61 4.37 -15.48
C SER A 285 -6.17 4.12 -15.91
N ARG A 286 -5.82 2.85 -16.14
CA ARG A 286 -4.54 2.38 -16.65
C ARG A 286 -4.21 2.92 -18.05
N ARG A 287 -5.23 3.24 -18.84
CA ARG A 287 -5.12 3.98 -20.10
C ARG A 287 -4.69 5.44 -19.91
N GLY A 288 -4.65 5.93 -18.67
CA GLY A 288 -4.33 7.31 -18.33
C GLY A 288 -5.48 8.28 -18.58
N VAL A 289 -6.72 7.77 -18.68
CA VAL A 289 -7.93 8.58 -18.79
C VAL A 289 -8.40 8.96 -17.39
N LEU A 290 -8.51 10.26 -17.13
CA LEU A 290 -9.13 10.79 -15.93
C LEU A 290 -10.63 10.94 -16.16
N TYR A 291 -11.42 10.24 -15.35
CA TYR A 291 -12.85 10.41 -15.22
C TYR A 291 -13.12 11.34 -14.04
N THR A 292 -13.82 12.43 -14.27
CA THR A 292 -14.20 13.40 -13.25
C THR A 292 -15.71 13.39 -13.10
N PHE A 293 -16.17 13.15 -11.88
CA PHE A 293 -17.57 13.11 -11.50
C PHE A 293 -17.85 14.23 -10.51
N ASP A 294 -19.09 14.72 -10.47
CA ASP A 294 -19.53 15.51 -9.34
C ASP A 294 -19.69 14.64 -8.08
N ILE A 295 -20.02 15.25 -6.94
CA ILE A 295 -20.22 14.52 -5.68
C ILE A 295 -21.43 13.56 -5.72
N ASN A 296 -22.30 13.67 -6.70
CA ASN A 296 -23.40 12.73 -6.93
C ASN A 296 -23.01 11.61 -7.89
N ALA A 297 -21.72 11.50 -8.23
CA ALA A 297 -21.16 10.54 -9.17
C ALA A 297 -21.70 10.68 -10.61
N VAL A 298 -22.19 11.88 -10.98
CA VAL A 298 -22.53 12.20 -12.36
C VAL A 298 -21.27 12.59 -13.11
N LEU A 299 -20.95 11.86 -14.19
CA LEU A 299 -19.77 12.10 -15.02
C LEU A 299 -19.82 13.51 -15.63
N GLN A 300 -18.82 14.33 -15.29
CA GLN A 300 -18.65 15.70 -15.80
C GLN A 300 -17.65 15.75 -16.95
N ASN A 301 -16.56 14.98 -16.85
CA ASN A 301 -15.50 14.97 -17.85
C ASN A 301 -14.82 13.59 -17.95
N LYS A 302 -14.32 13.28 -19.14
CA LYS A 302 -13.50 12.11 -19.46
C LYS A 302 -12.40 12.54 -20.41
N LYS A 303 -11.16 12.61 -19.95
CA LYS A 303 -10.05 13.11 -20.77
C LYS A 303 -8.77 12.32 -20.51
N GLU A 304 -8.04 11.98 -21.57
CA GLU A 304 -6.69 11.45 -21.45
C GLU A 304 -5.80 12.51 -20.80
N LEU A 305 -5.21 12.15 -19.66
CA LEU A 305 -4.34 13.01 -18.87
C LEU A 305 -2.91 12.47 -18.86
N VAL A 306 -2.75 11.16 -18.70
CA VAL A 306 -1.44 10.48 -18.65
C VAL A 306 -1.24 9.69 -19.95
N PRO A 307 -0.14 9.89 -20.70
CA PRO A 307 0.08 9.18 -21.95
C PRO A 307 0.27 7.67 -21.73
N MET A 308 -0.44 6.84 -22.50
CA MET A 308 -0.37 5.38 -22.42
C MET A 308 0.91 4.83 -23.09
N LYS A 309 2.03 4.76 -22.37
CA LYS A 309 3.29 4.12 -22.82
C LYS A 309 4.06 3.33 -21.75
N ALA A 310 3.46 3.10 -20.59
CA ALA A 310 4.18 2.65 -19.41
C ALA A 310 3.93 1.19 -19.06
N SER A 311 4.97 0.52 -18.54
CA SER A 311 4.87 -0.79 -17.91
C SER A 311 4.27 -0.68 -16.50
N THR A 312 4.55 0.43 -15.80
CA THR A 312 4.01 0.70 -14.46
C THR A 312 3.58 2.17 -14.33
N ILE A 313 2.40 2.38 -13.74
CA ILE A 313 1.90 3.70 -13.33
C ILE A 313 1.53 3.60 -11.84
N LEU A 314 2.02 4.54 -11.05
CA LEU A 314 1.63 4.71 -9.65
C LEU A 314 1.22 6.16 -9.43
N THR A 315 0.22 6.38 -8.59
CA THR A 315 -0.39 7.69 -8.41
C THR A 315 -0.37 8.10 -6.95
N ASP A 316 -0.26 9.41 -6.73
CA ASP A 316 -0.48 10.04 -5.44
C ASP A 316 -1.11 11.41 -5.66
N TRP A 317 -1.88 11.91 -4.69
CA TRP A 317 -2.72 13.09 -4.89
C TRP A 317 -2.59 14.07 -3.73
N ASP A 318 -2.60 15.36 -4.02
CA ASP A 318 -2.93 16.38 -3.01
C ASP A 318 -4.19 17.14 -3.41
N GLN A 319 -4.42 18.29 -2.80
CA GLN A 319 -5.61 19.10 -3.04
C GLN A 319 -5.70 19.65 -4.47
N ASP A 320 -4.57 19.85 -5.14
CA ASP A 320 -4.48 20.59 -6.42
C ASP A 320 -3.86 19.75 -7.54
N ASN A 321 -3.09 18.72 -7.21
CA ASN A 321 -2.24 18.00 -8.15
C ASN A 321 -2.42 16.48 -8.08
N LEU A 322 -2.32 15.87 -9.26
CA LEU A 322 -2.04 14.46 -9.45
C LEU A 322 -0.54 14.30 -9.69
N TYR A 323 0.09 13.44 -8.89
CA TYR A 323 1.46 13.01 -9.08
C TYR A 323 1.50 11.61 -9.64
N VAL A 324 2.35 11.41 -10.64
CA VAL A 324 2.48 10.12 -11.31
C VAL A 324 3.94 9.69 -11.30
N TYR A 325 4.20 8.55 -10.70
CA TYR A 325 5.40 7.77 -11.02
C TYR A 325 5.08 6.89 -12.21
N ARG A 326 5.88 7.00 -13.27
CA ARG A 326 5.70 6.25 -14.50
C ARG A 326 6.99 5.55 -14.87
N GLN A 327 6.92 4.25 -15.13
CA GLN A 327 8.04 3.47 -15.61
C GLN A 327 7.72 2.91 -16.99
N ASP A 328 8.59 3.19 -17.94
CA ASP A 328 8.65 2.56 -19.26
C ASP A 328 9.69 1.41 -19.22
N GLU A 329 10.04 0.82 -20.36
CA GLU A 329 11.01 -0.28 -20.40
C GLU A 329 12.38 0.13 -19.83
N ASP A 330 12.92 1.26 -20.29
CA ASP A 330 14.27 1.72 -19.92
C ASP A 330 14.29 2.94 -19.00
N ASP A 331 13.17 3.66 -18.93
CA ASP A 331 13.11 4.98 -18.33
C ASP A 331 12.06 5.08 -17.24
N SER A 332 12.31 5.89 -16.23
CA SER A 332 11.32 6.23 -15.20
C SER A 332 11.17 7.74 -15.11
N TYR A 333 9.96 8.18 -14.81
CA TYR A 333 9.56 9.57 -14.79
C TYR A 333 8.75 9.87 -13.54
N LEU A 334 8.94 11.10 -13.04
CA LEU A 334 8.04 11.72 -12.09
C LEU A 334 7.32 12.85 -12.81
N GLU A 335 6.00 12.79 -12.80
CA GLU A 335 5.13 13.72 -13.52
C GLU A 335 4.13 14.36 -12.55
N THR A 336 3.78 15.61 -12.81
CA THR A 336 2.80 16.36 -12.02
C THR A 336 1.79 16.98 -12.96
N TYR A 337 0.52 16.81 -12.62
CA TYR A 337 -0.62 17.25 -13.40
C TYR A 337 -1.52 18.11 -12.53
N ASP A 338 -1.97 19.23 -13.08
CA ASP A 338 -3.15 19.94 -12.60
C ASP A 338 -4.36 19.15 -13.12
N PHE A 339 -5.05 18.46 -12.22
CA PHE A 339 -6.17 17.61 -12.61
C PHE A 339 -7.44 18.41 -12.94
N GLU A 340 -7.61 19.62 -12.39
CA GLU A 340 -8.75 20.49 -12.70
C GLU A 340 -8.57 21.13 -14.09
N ALA A 341 -7.38 21.69 -14.35
CA ALA A 341 -7.04 22.24 -15.67
C ALA A 341 -6.73 21.16 -16.72
N HIS A 342 -6.64 19.90 -16.32
CA HIS A 342 -6.28 18.75 -17.15
C HIS A 342 -5.00 18.99 -17.96
N LYS A 343 -3.93 19.40 -17.26
CA LYS A 343 -2.67 19.83 -17.86
C LYS A 343 -1.48 19.27 -17.10
N GLN A 344 -0.49 18.75 -17.84
CA GLN A 344 0.81 18.42 -17.27
C GLN A 344 1.58 19.70 -16.90
N ILE A 345 1.97 19.80 -15.62
CA ILE A 345 2.76 20.90 -15.07
C ILE A 345 4.25 20.59 -15.23
N GLU A 346 4.66 19.41 -14.81
CA GLU A 346 6.06 18.98 -14.76
C GLU A 346 6.19 17.54 -15.24
N LYS A 347 7.30 17.24 -15.93
CA LYS A 347 7.75 15.89 -16.20
C LYS A 347 9.27 15.84 -16.11
N VAL A 348 9.75 14.98 -15.23
CA VAL A 348 11.18 14.81 -14.99
C VAL A 348 11.57 13.34 -15.17
N LYS A 349 12.60 13.11 -15.97
CA LYS A 349 13.24 11.80 -16.08
C LYS A 349 14.10 11.54 -14.85
N LEU A 350 13.88 10.39 -14.22
CA LEU A 350 14.60 9.96 -13.04
C LEU A 350 15.95 9.34 -13.41
N LYS A 351 16.96 9.54 -12.57
CA LYS A 351 18.27 8.89 -12.65
C LYS A 351 18.22 7.63 -11.79
N THR A 352 17.80 6.52 -12.38
CA THR A 352 17.59 5.25 -11.71
C THR A 352 18.80 4.33 -11.84
N SER A 353 19.19 3.69 -10.76
CA SER A 353 19.88 2.39 -10.79
C SER A 353 18.80 1.31 -10.67
N TYR A 354 18.44 0.67 -11.78
CA TYR A 354 17.39 -0.35 -11.82
C TYR A 354 17.74 -1.54 -10.90
N VAL A 355 16.76 -2.02 -10.13
CA VAL A 355 16.86 -3.26 -9.35
C VAL A 355 15.94 -4.29 -9.99
N SER A 356 16.52 -5.27 -10.68
CA SER A 356 15.79 -6.33 -11.36
C SER A 356 15.10 -7.28 -10.37
N GLY A 357 13.84 -7.64 -10.64
CA GLY A 357 13.15 -8.77 -10.00
C GLY A 357 12.12 -8.44 -8.92
N GLU A 358 11.91 -7.16 -8.61
CA GLU A 358 10.86 -6.64 -7.70
C GLU A 358 9.84 -5.79 -8.47
N TYR A 359 8.58 -5.80 -8.04
CA TYR A 359 7.51 -4.92 -8.54
C TYR A 359 7.38 -3.70 -7.64
N ILE A 360 7.12 -2.53 -8.22
CA ILE A 360 6.87 -1.30 -7.45
C ILE A 360 5.38 -1.25 -7.13
N TYR A 361 5.05 -1.23 -5.85
CA TYR A 361 3.67 -1.34 -5.36
C TYR A 361 3.09 -0.05 -4.83
N ASP A 362 3.93 0.86 -4.31
CA ASP A 362 3.45 2.13 -3.74
C ASP A 362 4.40 3.27 -4.04
N PHE A 363 3.82 4.47 -4.13
CA PHE A 363 4.46 5.73 -4.44
C PHE A 363 3.84 6.84 -3.59
N LYS A 364 4.67 7.64 -2.94
CA LYS A 364 4.22 8.81 -2.17
C LYS A 364 5.10 10.01 -2.46
N MET A 365 4.48 11.14 -2.77
CA MET A 365 5.16 12.42 -2.78
C MET A 365 5.42 12.89 -1.36
N ASN A 366 6.60 13.46 -1.12
CA ASN A 366 6.89 14.11 0.15
C ASN A 366 6.32 15.54 0.11
N LYS A 367 5.27 15.79 0.88
CA LYS A 367 4.44 17.01 0.81
C LYS A 367 4.62 17.88 2.03
#